data_AF-A0A7Y4TWK6-F1
#
_entry.id   AF-A0A7Y4TWK6-F1
#
_cell.length_a   1.000
_cell.length_b   1.000
_cell.length_c   1.000
_cell.angle_alpha   90.00
_cell.angle_beta   90.00
_cell.angle_gamma   90.00
#
_symmetry.space_group_name_H-M   'P 1'
#
loop_
_entity.id
_entity.type
_entity.pdbx_description
1 polymer ?
#
loop_
_entity_poly.entity_id
_entity_poly.type
_entity_poly.pdbx_seq_one_letter_code
_entity_poly.pdbx_strand_id
1 'polypeptide(L)'
;MEDSSLTLSTQNPVPPLVGRDAELAHLHDYLDKALTGDRQLVFVTGEPGIGKTTLIEAFRQRREAGGWRQAPSPQASSLKPQASHVWWGWGQCIEQYGSGEAYLPILSALSQLGREANGPQLVDVLTQYAPTWLVQLPTLLRTDDFDTLQRKVQGATRGRMLRELAETLDIIGNSV
;
A
#
# COMPACT_ATOMS: atom_id res chain seq x y z
N MET A 1 -10.79 -15.47 43.13
CA MET A 1 -11.81 -14.45 42.78
C MET A 1 -11.12 -13.08 42.86
N GLU A 2 -10.11 -12.79 42.03
CA GLU A 2 -10.16 -12.81 40.56
C GLU A 2 -11.47 -12.21 40.08
N ASP A 3 -11.44 -10.93 39.71
CA ASP A 3 -11.85 -10.62 38.35
C ASP A 3 -11.04 -9.46 37.78
N SER A 4 -10.44 -9.80 36.65
CA SER A 4 -9.64 -8.96 35.77
C SER A 4 -10.56 -8.03 35.01
N SER A 5 -10.19 -6.76 34.88
CA SER A 5 -10.74 -5.90 33.83
C SER A 5 -9.66 -4.94 33.37
N LEU A 6 -8.73 -5.49 32.60
CA LEU A 6 -7.83 -4.75 31.73
C LEU A 6 -8.66 -4.14 30.59
N THR A 7 -8.97 -2.85 30.69
CA THR A 7 -9.45 -2.07 29.55
C THR A 7 -8.23 -1.72 28.70
N LEU A 8 -7.96 -2.52 27.66
CA LEU A 8 -6.99 -2.20 26.62
C LEU A 8 -7.53 -1.05 25.77
N SER A 9 -7.35 0.18 26.25
CA SER A 9 -7.51 1.38 25.43
C SER A 9 -6.30 1.50 24.51
N THR A 10 -6.35 0.82 23.35
CA THR A 10 -5.37 0.98 22.27
C THR A 10 -5.89 1.98 21.25
N GLN A 11 -6.01 3.23 21.66
CA GLN A 11 -5.87 4.35 20.74
C GLN A 11 -4.76 5.22 21.29
N ASN A 12 -3.53 4.95 20.86
CA ASN A 12 -2.45 5.90 21.05
C ASN A 12 -2.58 6.92 19.90
N PRO A 13 -3.12 8.13 20.13
CA PRO A 13 -3.12 9.15 19.09
C PRO A 13 -1.67 9.45 18.71
N VAL A 14 -1.34 9.34 17.43
CA VAL A 14 -0.04 9.79 16.91
C VAL A 14 0.13 11.23 17.36
N PRO A 15 1.22 11.59 18.08
CA PRO A 15 1.40 12.94 18.57
C PRO A 15 1.29 13.92 17.39
N PRO A 16 0.60 15.06 17.57
CA PRO A 16 0.39 16.01 16.48
C PRO A 16 1.75 16.41 15.91
N LEU A 17 1.93 16.14 14.62
CA LEU A 17 3.12 16.51 13.87
C LEU A 17 3.17 18.03 13.75
N VAL A 18 3.83 18.69 14.70
CA VAL A 18 4.03 20.14 14.66
C VAL A 18 5.06 20.47 13.58
N GLY A 19 4.70 21.33 12.63
CA GLY A 19 5.63 21.89 11.65
C GLY A 19 5.95 21.03 10.43
N ARG A 20 5.11 20.03 10.09
CA ARG A 20 5.29 19.18 8.90
C ARG A 20 4.20 19.30 7.85
N ASP A 21 3.41 20.37 7.91
CA ASP A 21 2.32 20.59 6.96
C ASP A 21 2.83 20.86 5.54
N ALA A 22 4.06 21.38 5.38
CA ALA A 22 4.69 21.56 4.07
C ALA A 22 5.10 20.22 3.43
N GLU A 23 5.66 19.29 4.19
CA GLU A 23 6.00 17.96 3.68
C GLU A 23 4.76 17.12 3.41
N LEU A 24 3.75 17.23 4.25
CA LEU A 24 2.44 16.61 3.99
C LEU A 24 1.78 17.23 2.77
N ALA A 25 1.91 18.54 2.55
CA ALA A 25 1.45 19.20 1.33
C ALA A 25 2.13 18.64 0.07
N HIS A 26 3.46 18.48 0.09
CA HIS A 26 4.18 17.89 -1.04
C HIS A 26 3.74 16.45 -1.34
N LEU A 27 3.52 15.62 -0.31
CA LEU A 27 3.02 14.25 -0.50
C LEU A 27 1.63 14.23 -1.16
N HIS A 28 0.77 15.20 -0.84
CA HIS A 28 -0.51 15.36 -1.52
C HIS A 28 -0.35 15.83 -2.97
N ASP A 29 0.53 16.80 -3.24
CA ASP A 29 0.79 17.24 -4.62
C ASP A 29 1.28 16.09 -5.51
N TYR A 30 2.13 15.20 -4.98
CA TYR A 30 2.54 13.98 -5.69
C TYR A 30 1.39 13.00 -5.88
N LEU A 31 0.53 12.83 -4.86
CA LEU A 31 -0.65 11.99 -5.01
C LEU A 31 -1.58 12.55 -6.10
N ASP A 32 -1.82 13.85 -6.14
CA ASP A 32 -2.67 14.47 -7.17
C ASP A 32 -2.10 14.23 -8.57
N LYS A 33 -0.78 14.34 -8.76
CA LYS A 33 -0.12 13.96 -10.02
C LYS A 33 -0.35 12.48 -10.36
N ALA A 34 -0.20 11.59 -9.38
CA ALA A 34 -0.46 10.16 -9.58
C ALA A 34 -1.91 9.88 -10.00
N LEU A 35 -2.87 10.61 -9.43
CA LEU A 35 -4.28 10.51 -9.81
C LEU A 35 -4.57 11.06 -11.22
N THR A 36 -3.71 11.91 -11.77
CA THR A 36 -3.78 12.35 -13.17
C THR A 36 -3.09 11.40 -14.16
N GLY A 37 -2.57 10.27 -13.69
CA GLY A 37 -1.87 9.26 -14.51
C GLY A 37 -0.35 9.38 -14.53
N ASP A 38 0.21 10.43 -13.93
CA ASP A 38 1.66 10.60 -13.82
C ASP A 38 2.20 9.79 -12.65
N ARG A 39 2.72 8.58 -12.92
CA ARG A 39 3.28 7.68 -11.90
C ARG A 39 4.36 8.36 -11.07
N GLN A 40 4.23 8.31 -9.74
CA GLN A 40 5.17 8.93 -8.80
C GLN A 40 5.93 7.90 -7.98
N LEU A 41 7.24 8.14 -7.78
CA LEU A 41 8.07 7.46 -6.79
C LEU A 41 8.70 8.52 -5.89
N VAL A 42 8.35 8.50 -4.61
CA VAL A 42 8.79 9.51 -3.65
C VAL A 42 9.70 8.88 -2.59
N PHE A 43 10.89 9.45 -2.41
CA PHE A 43 11.80 9.07 -1.33
C PHE A 43 11.73 10.09 -0.20
N VAL A 44 11.40 9.63 1.01
CA VAL A 44 11.43 10.47 2.22
C VAL A 44 12.75 10.25 2.94
N THR A 45 13.63 11.23 2.88
CA THR A 45 14.97 11.20 3.49
C THR A 45 15.09 12.22 4.62
N GLY A 46 16.00 12.00 5.56
CA GLY A 46 16.23 12.90 6.68
C GLY A 46 16.97 12.21 7.83
N GLU A 47 17.37 12.98 8.83
CA GLU A 47 18.16 12.50 9.97
C GLU A 47 17.47 11.33 10.72
N PRO A 48 18.24 10.41 11.33
CA PRO A 48 17.68 9.41 12.23
C PRO A 48 16.82 10.07 13.32
N GLY A 49 15.64 9.53 13.61
CA GLY A 49 14.75 10.07 14.63
C GLY A 49 13.92 11.32 14.26
N ILE A 50 14.12 11.91 13.08
CA ILE A 50 13.42 13.15 12.66
C ILE A 50 11.90 13.01 12.41
N GLY A 51 11.35 11.80 12.57
CA GLY A 51 9.91 11.52 12.41
C GLY A 51 9.46 11.13 11.00
N LYS A 52 10.35 10.58 10.15
CA LYS A 52 9.99 10.13 8.78
C LYS A 52 8.83 9.13 8.76
N THR A 53 8.85 8.13 9.64
CA THR A 53 7.77 7.14 9.77
C THR A 53 6.47 7.82 10.21
N THR A 54 6.57 8.72 11.19
CA THR A 54 5.43 9.50 11.69
C THR A 54 4.80 10.35 10.58
N LEU A 55 5.61 10.93 9.69
CA LEU A 55 5.13 11.70 8.53
C LEU A 55 4.26 10.83 7.59
N ILE A 56 4.75 9.63 7.24
CA ILE A 56 4.02 8.70 6.36
C ILE A 56 2.74 8.19 7.04
N GLU A 57 2.78 7.89 8.33
CA GLU A 57 1.61 7.48 9.11
C GLU A 57 0.56 8.59 9.19
N ALA A 58 0.97 9.84 9.40
CA ALA A 58 0.08 10.99 9.41
C ALA A 58 -0.55 11.24 8.03
N PHE A 59 0.22 11.08 6.95
CA PHE A 59 -0.30 11.16 5.59
C PHE A 59 -1.37 10.09 5.34
N ARG A 60 -1.11 8.84 5.76
CA ARG A 60 -2.07 7.73 5.66
C ARG A 60 -3.36 8.04 6.43
N GLN A 61 -3.24 8.42 7.70
CA GLN A 61 -4.40 8.70 8.56
C GLN A 61 -5.26 9.85 8.01
N ARG A 62 -4.63 10.93 7.51
CA ARG A 62 -5.35 12.07 6.90
C ARG A 62 -6.12 11.67 5.64
N ARG A 63 -5.59 10.73 4.85
CA ARG A 63 -6.26 10.16 3.67
C ARG A 63 -7.45 9.28 4.06
N GLU A 64 -7.25 8.33 4.99
CA GLU A 64 -8.31 7.43 5.48
C GLU A 64 -9.47 8.21 6.13
N ALA A 65 -9.16 9.28 6.87
CA ALA A 65 -10.18 10.12 7.49
C ALA A 65 -10.95 11.03 6.51
N GLY A 66 -10.63 11.00 5.20
CA GLY A 66 -11.22 11.89 4.20
C GLY A 66 -10.99 13.38 4.48
N GLY A 67 -10.08 13.70 5.40
CA GLY A 67 -9.98 14.99 6.08
C GLY A 67 -9.01 15.97 5.43
N TRP A 68 -8.24 15.55 4.42
CA TRP A 68 -7.37 16.47 3.72
C TRP A 68 -8.12 17.26 2.64
N ARG A 69 -8.44 18.51 2.96
CA ARG A 69 -8.78 19.55 1.97
C ARG A 69 -7.68 20.59 2.04
N GLN A 70 -6.73 20.52 1.12
CA GLN A 70 -5.86 21.67 0.92
C GLN A 70 -6.67 22.82 0.33
N ALA A 71 -6.39 24.05 0.77
CA ALA A 71 -6.71 25.22 -0.06
C ALA A 71 -5.99 25.02 -1.41
N PRO A 72 -6.67 25.25 -2.55
CA PRO A 72 -6.15 24.89 -3.86
C PRO A 72 -4.74 25.46 -4.06
N SER A 73 -3.77 24.57 -4.29
CA SER A 73 -2.47 24.99 -4.81
C SER A 73 -2.72 25.71 -6.15
N PRO A 74 -2.02 26.81 -6.46
CA PRO A 74 -2.14 27.48 -7.76
C PRO A 74 -1.75 26.59 -8.95
N GLN A 75 -1.18 25.40 -8.69
CA GLN A 75 -0.86 24.38 -9.69
C GLN A 75 -1.75 23.12 -9.59
N ALA A 76 -2.64 23.03 -8.59
CA ALA A 76 -3.60 21.93 -8.50
C ALA A 76 -4.68 22.14 -9.57
N SER A 77 -4.58 21.34 -10.64
CA SER A 77 -5.63 21.24 -11.66
C SER A 77 -6.97 21.00 -10.96
N SER A 78 -8.04 21.61 -11.49
CA SER A 78 -9.41 21.60 -10.97
C SER A 78 -10.06 20.21 -11.05
N LEU A 79 -9.42 19.19 -10.48
CA LEU A 79 -9.98 17.86 -10.35
C LEU A 79 -11.07 17.94 -9.28
N LYS A 80 -12.33 17.81 -9.72
CA LYS A 80 -13.41 17.42 -8.81
C LYS A 80 -12.98 16.13 -8.12
N PRO A 81 -13.26 15.96 -6.82
CA PRO A 81 -13.12 14.68 -6.16
C PRO A 81 -14.29 13.80 -6.64
N GLN A 82 -14.25 13.37 -7.89
CA GLN A 82 -14.85 12.09 -8.22
C GLN A 82 -13.98 11.09 -7.48
N ALA A 83 -14.61 10.26 -6.65
CA ALA A 83 -13.97 9.15 -5.99
C ALA A 83 -13.48 8.17 -7.07
N SER A 84 -12.40 8.53 -7.76
CA SER A 84 -11.54 7.58 -8.45
C SER A 84 -11.16 6.57 -7.39
N HIS A 85 -11.45 5.31 -7.68
CA HIS A 85 -11.34 4.23 -6.73
C HIS A 85 -9.86 3.92 -6.47
N VAL A 86 -9.23 4.69 -5.58
CA VAL A 86 -7.80 4.54 -5.29
C VAL A 86 -7.60 3.31 -4.42
N TRP A 87 -6.84 2.35 -4.93
CA TRP A 87 -6.37 1.24 -4.12
C TRP A 87 -5.22 1.71 -3.24
N TRP A 88 -5.33 1.50 -1.93
CA TRP A 88 -4.37 1.98 -0.96
C TRP A 88 -3.82 0.83 -0.12
N GLY A 89 -2.52 0.55 -0.26
CA GLY A 89 -1.84 -0.50 0.51
C GLY A 89 -0.54 0.01 1.10
N TRP A 90 -0.09 -0.59 2.20
CA TRP A 90 1.18 -0.25 2.82
C TRP A 90 1.89 -1.46 3.40
N GLY A 91 3.20 -1.30 3.64
CA GLY A 91 4.04 -2.29 4.28
C GLY A 91 5.24 -1.64 4.95
N GLN A 92 5.88 -2.37 5.84
CA GLN A 92 7.04 -1.88 6.60
C GLN A 92 8.29 -2.68 6.27
N CYS A 93 9.37 -1.97 5.96
CA CYS A 93 10.70 -2.56 5.88
C CYS A 93 11.23 -2.71 7.31
N ILE A 94 11.06 -3.88 7.89
CA ILE A 94 11.63 -4.23 9.19
C ILE A 94 12.97 -4.94 8.99
N GLU A 95 13.93 -4.67 9.88
CA GLU A 95 15.14 -5.49 9.94
C GLU A 95 14.76 -6.88 10.45
N GLN A 96 15.01 -7.89 9.63
CA GLN A 96 14.67 -9.26 9.97
C GLN A 96 15.93 -10.00 10.40
N TYR A 97 15.90 -10.53 11.62
CA TYR A 97 16.93 -11.44 12.10
C TYR A 97 16.63 -12.85 11.58
N GLY A 98 17.49 -13.38 10.71
CA GLY A 98 17.37 -14.72 10.11
C GLY A 98 17.22 -14.70 8.59
N SER A 99 16.58 -15.73 8.02
CA SER A 99 16.24 -15.77 6.59
C SER A 99 15.10 -14.79 6.32
N GLY A 100 15.43 -13.52 6.09
CA GLY A 100 14.43 -12.51 5.80
C GLY A 100 13.61 -12.86 4.57
N GLU A 101 12.30 -12.68 4.64
CA GLU A 101 11.40 -12.82 3.50
C GLU A 101 11.54 -11.58 2.61
N ALA A 102 12.17 -11.77 1.45
CA ALA A 102 12.30 -10.71 0.47
C ALA A 102 10.92 -10.18 0.07
N TYR A 103 10.82 -8.87 -0.16
CA TYR A 103 9.60 -8.20 -0.65
C TYR A 103 8.40 -8.20 0.30
N LEU A 104 8.57 -8.56 1.57
CA LEU A 104 7.53 -8.48 2.60
C LEU A 104 6.71 -7.18 2.60
N PRO A 105 7.30 -5.99 2.47
CA PRO A 105 6.51 -4.75 2.41
C PRO A 105 5.47 -4.76 1.28
N ILE A 106 5.82 -5.31 0.12
CA ILE A 106 4.92 -5.40 -1.03
C ILE A 106 3.90 -6.52 -0.84
N LEU A 107 4.33 -7.68 -0.32
CA LEU A 107 3.42 -8.81 -0.04
C LEU A 107 2.37 -8.43 1.01
N SER A 108 2.76 -7.65 2.03
CA SER A 108 1.85 -7.11 3.04
C SER A 108 0.83 -6.15 2.42
N ALA A 109 1.29 -5.24 1.56
CA ALA A 109 0.40 -4.30 0.87
C ALA A 109 -0.62 -5.02 -0.03
N LEU A 110 -0.18 -5.99 -0.83
CA LEU A 110 -1.06 -6.80 -1.68
C LEU A 110 -2.02 -7.67 -0.84
N SER A 111 -1.56 -8.25 0.26
CA SER A 111 -2.41 -9.01 1.19
C SER A 111 -3.52 -8.16 1.79
N GLN A 112 -3.21 -6.92 2.16
CA GLN A 112 -4.18 -5.97 2.70
C GLN A 112 -5.24 -5.62 1.65
N LEU A 113 -4.80 -5.18 0.46
CA LEU A 113 -5.69 -4.85 -0.65
C LEU A 113 -6.58 -6.04 -1.06
N GLY A 114 -6.04 -7.26 -1.03
CA GLY A 114 -6.77 -8.49 -1.34
C GLY A 114 -7.88 -8.84 -0.34
N ARG A 115 -7.87 -8.24 0.87
CA ARG A 115 -8.89 -8.44 1.90
C ARG A 115 -9.93 -7.32 1.96
N GLU A 116 -9.71 -6.23 1.24
CA GLU A 116 -10.66 -5.12 1.14
C GLU A 116 -11.84 -5.47 0.22
N ALA A 117 -12.83 -4.58 0.13
CA ALA A 117 -14.03 -4.78 -0.69
C ALA A 117 -13.70 -5.06 -2.18
N ASN A 118 -12.56 -4.58 -2.66
CA ASN A 118 -12.08 -4.75 -4.04
C ASN A 118 -11.10 -5.91 -4.20
N GLY A 119 -10.87 -6.68 -3.14
CA GLY A 119 -9.96 -7.81 -3.11
C GLY A 119 -10.15 -8.79 -4.28
N PRO A 120 -11.39 -9.16 -4.66
CA PRO A 120 -11.62 -10.04 -5.81
C PRO A 120 -11.04 -9.49 -7.12
N GLN A 121 -11.17 -8.18 -7.38
CA GLN A 121 -10.62 -7.55 -8.59
C GLN A 121 -9.09 -7.62 -8.60
N LEU A 122 -8.45 -7.42 -7.45
CA LEU A 122 -7.00 -7.57 -7.34
C LEU A 122 -6.59 -9.03 -7.59
N VAL A 123 -7.30 -10.01 -7.02
CA VAL A 123 -7.00 -11.43 -7.20
C VAL A 123 -7.15 -11.84 -8.66
N ASP A 124 -8.16 -11.34 -9.37
CA ASP A 124 -8.35 -11.60 -10.81
C ASP A 124 -7.17 -11.05 -11.64
N VAL A 125 -6.77 -9.81 -11.39
CA VAL A 125 -5.62 -9.19 -12.07
C VAL A 125 -4.33 -9.93 -11.76
N LEU A 126 -4.07 -10.27 -10.48
CA LEU A 126 -2.88 -11.03 -10.09
C LEU A 126 -2.89 -12.45 -10.70
N THR A 127 -4.05 -13.10 -10.81
CA THR A 127 -4.17 -14.42 -11.44
C THR A 127 -3.76 -14.37 -12.91
N GLN A 128 -4.13 -13.30 -13.61
CA GLN A 128 -3.87 -13.12 -15.03
C GLN A 128 -2.44 -12.66 -15.32
N TYR A 129 -1.92 -11.65 -14.59
CA TYR A 129 -0.69 -10.94 -14.94
C TYR A 129 0.47 -11.19 -13.97
N ALA A 130 0.20 -11.59 -12.72
CA ALA A 130 1.25 -11.91 -11.75
C ALA A 130 1.00 -13.18 -10.92
N PRO A 131 0.85 -14.34 -11.59
CA PRO A 131 0.60 -15.60 -10.90
C PRO A 131 1.75 -15.98 -9.95
N THR A 132 3.00 -15.57 -10.22
CA THR A 132 4.13 -15.85 -9.31
C THR A 132 4.03 -15.09 -7.99
N TRP A 133 3.41 -13.90 -8.00
CA TRP A 133 3.15 -13.12 -6.79
C TRP A 133 1.95 -13.64 -6.02
N LEU A 134 0.89 -14.07 -6.72
CA LEU A 134 -0.31 -14.60 -6.07
C LEU A 134 -0.02 -15.90 -5.29
N VAL A 135 0.90 -16.74 -5.75
CA VAL A 135 1.36 -17.93 -4.99
C VAL A 135 2.07 -17.56 -3.68
N GLN A 136 2.67 -16.37 -3.58
CA GLN A 136 3.25 -15.88 -2.31
C GLN A 136 2.19 -15.40 -1.32
N LEU A 137 0.91 -15.35 -1.74
CA LEU A 137 -0.22 -14.84 -0.96
C LEU A 137 -1.28 -15.93 -0.74
N PRO A 138 -0.93 -17.07 -0.10
CA PRO A 138 -1.84 -18.22 0.01
C PRO A 138 -3.14 -17.88 0.74
N THR A 139 -3.14 -16.86 1.61
CA THR A 139 -4.35 -16.45 2.33
C THR A 139 -5.42 -15.81 1.45
N LEU A 140 -5.10 -15.44 0.20
CA LEU A 140 -6.05 -14.88 -0.76
C LEU A 140 -6.67 -15.95 -1.69
N LEU A 141 -6.16 -17.18 -1.64
CA LEU A 141 -6.57 -18.27 -2.54
C LEU A 141 -7.38 -19.32 -1.80
N ARG A 142 -8.25 -20.02 -2.54
CA ARG A 142 -8.81 -21.29 -2.09
C ARG A 142 -7.76 -22.39 -2.24
N THR A 143 -7.83 -23.44 -1.42
CA THR A 143 -6.85 -24.54 -1.42
C THR A 143 -6.68 -25.19 -2.80
N ASP A 144 -7.78 -25.43 -3.53
CA ASP A 144 -7.73 -26.10 -4.85
C ASP A 144 -7.09 -25.21 -5.94
N ASP A 145 -7.26 -23.89 -5.83
CA ASP A 145 -6.69 -22.91 -6.76
C ASP A 145 -5.19 -22.77 -6.54
N PHE A 146 -4.73 -22.86 -5.28
CA PHE A 146 -3.33 -22.79 -4.91
C PHE A 146 -2.50 -23.89 -5.57
N ASP A 147 -2.92 -25.15 -5.48
CA ASP A 147 -2.18 -26.29 -6.08
C ASP A 147 -2.10 -26.19 -7.61
N THR A 148 -3.17 -25.68 -8.24
CA THR A 148 -3.21 -25.45 -9.68
C THR A 148 -2.27 -24.33 -10.09
N LEU A 149 -2.25 -23.23 -9.33
CA LEU A 149 -1.40 -22.08 -9.59
C LEU A 149 0.07 -22.40 -9.32
N GLN A 150 0.38 -23.12 -8.24
CA GLN A 150 1.72 -23.55 -7.89
C GLN A 150 2.34 -24.39 -9.01
N ARG A 151 1.57 -25.30 -9.63
CA ARG A 151 2.00 -26.07 -10.80
C ARG A 151 2.29 -25.19 -12.03
N LYS A 152 1.48 -24.15 -12.28
CA LYS A 152 1.66 -23.22 -13.41
C LYS A 152 2.93 -22.36 -13.28
N VAL A 153 3.37 -22.06 -12.06
CA VAL A 153 4.52 -21.19 -11.81
C VAL A 153 5.82 -21.96 -11.52
N GLN A 154 5.81 -23.29 -11.60
CA GLN A 154 7.02 -24.09 -11.41
C GLN A 154 8.13 -23.65 -12.39
N GLY A 155 9.33 -23.47 -11.86
CA GLY A 155 10.48 -22.99 -12.64
C GLY A 155 10.48 -21.49 -12.95
N ALA A 156 9.57 -20.70 -12.38
CA ALA A 156 9.61 -19.24 -12.52
C ALA A 156 10.88 -18.66 -11.89
N THR A 157 11.49 -17.70 -12.60
CA THR A 157 12.69 -17.01 -12.12
C THR A 157 12.32 -15.72 -11.39
N ARG A 158 13.23 -15.22 -10.54
CA ARG A 158 13.08 -13.90 -9.90
C ARG A 158 12.87 -12.77 -10.92
N GLY A 159 13.54 -12.85 -12.08
CA GLY A 159 13.39 -11.86 -13.15
C GLY A 159 11.99 -11.87 -13.79
N ARG A 160 11.38 -13.05 -13.94
CA ARG A 160 9.97 -13.16 -14.37
C ARG A 160 9.04 -12.58 -13.31
N MET A 161 9.24 -12.96 -12.04
CA MET A 161 8.44 -12.46 -10.92
C MET A 161 8.43 -10.93 -10.86
N LEU A 162 9.59 -10.26 -10.97
CA LEU A 162 9.64 -8.80 -10.94
C LEU A 162 8.91 -8.13 -12.11
N ARG A 163 8.99 -8.70 -13.32
CA ARG A 163 8.26 -8.16 -14.49
C ARG A 163 6.76 -8.30 -14.34
N GLU A 164 6.29 -9.43 -13.84
CA GLU A 164 4.87 -9.70 -13.59
C GLU A 164 4.24 -8.63 -12.65
N LEU A 165 4.94 -8.26 -11.57
CA LEU A 165 4.45 -7.20 -10.69
C LEU A 165 4.43 -5.83 -11.38
N ALA A 166 5.49 -5.49 -12.12
CA ALA A 166 5.55 -4.22 -12.84
C ALA A 166 4.40 -4.10 -13.85
N GLU A 167 4.13 -5.16 -14.62
CA GLU A 167 3.01 -5.22 -15.56
C GLU A 167 1.65 -5.10 -14.85
N THR A 168 1.50 -5.78 -13.72
CA THR A 168 0.28 -5.68 -12.91
C THR A 168 0.03 -4.26 -12.40
N LEU A 169 1.06 -3.58 -11.87
CA LEU A 169 0.93 -2.20 -11.40
C LEU A 169 0.57 -1.24 -12.53
N ASP A 170 1.10 -1.48 -13.74
CA ASP A 170 0.78 -0.69 -14.92
C ASP A 170 -0.69 -0.87 -15.35
N ILE A 171 -1.21 -2.11 -15.29
CA ILE A 171 -2.60 -2.42 -15.62
C ILE A 171 -3.54 -1.80 -14.60
N ILE A 172 -3.24 -1.92 -13.30
CA ILE A 172 -4.04 -1.33 -12.22
C ILE A 172 -4.03 0.20 -12.36
N GLY A 173 -2.87 0.81 -12.60
CA GLY A 173 -2.73 2.26 -12.73
C GLY A 173 -3.44 2.86 -13.96
N ASN A 174 -3.63 2.07 -15.02
CA ASN A 174 -4.31 2.51 -16.25
C ASN A 174 -5.80 2.13 -16.30
N SER A 175 -6.30 1.33 -15.36
CA SER A 175 -7.69 0.85 -15.32
C SER A 175 -8.62 1.71 -14.45
N VAL A 176 -8.11 2.79 -13.84
CA VAL A 176 -8.83 3.72 -12.95
C VAL A 176 -9.08 5.05 -13.64
#